data_AF-A0AA38ZXI0-F1
#
_entry.id   AF-A0AA38ZXI0-F1
#
_cell.length_a   1.000
_cell.length_b   1.000
_cell.length_c   1.000
_cell.angle_alpha   90.00
_cell.angle_beta   90.00
_cell.angle_gamma   90.00
#
_symmetry.space_group_name_H-M   'P 1'
#
loop_
_entity.id
_entity.type
_entity.pdbx_description
1 polymer ?
#
loop_
_entity_poly.entity_id
_entity_poly.type
_entity_poly.pdbx_seq_one_letter_code
_entity_poly.pdbx_strand_id
1 'polypeptide(L)'
;MLDPKDSTYAALCQSDCAVKTWMLNSLEPEIAASIGLASTAKEMWYAIKEMFSNDGNNSRIFSLFQLDNKQGERSLPKFFAAYKGIINEFRKLLPLSTDLETQKRQWEKLFVCGFLMNLYE
;
A
#
# COMPACT_ATOMS: atom_id res chain seq x y z
N MET A 1 10.02 21.40 21.25
CA MET A 1 10.96 21.58 20.12
C MET A 1 12.33 21.80 20.73
N LEU A 2 13.35 21.02 20.36
CA LEU A 2 14.72 21.17 20.89
C LEU A 2 15.33 22.49 20.39
N ASP A 3 16.13 23.15 21.23
CA ASP A 3 16.81 24.39 20.87
C ASP A 3 17.85 24.11 19.76
N PRO A 4 17.88 24.88 18.65
CA PRO A 4 18.88 24.72 17.59
C PRO A 4 20.34 24.81 18.06
N LYS A 5 20.60 25.39 19.24
CA LYS A 5 21.95 25.49 19.84
C LYS A 5 22.30 24.29 20.74
N ASP A 6 21.36 23.38 20.97
CA ASP A 6 21.59 22.17 21.74
C ASP A 6 22.45 21.19 20.93
N SER A 7 23.55 20.71 21.53
CA SER A 7 24.39 19.65 20.95
C SER A 7 23.59 18.39 20.57
N THR A 8 22.48 18.14 21.26
CA THR A 8 21.56 17.03 21.01
C THR A 8 20.79 17.23 19.71
N TYR A 9 20.45 18.48 19.35
CA TYR A 9 19.76 18.79 18.09
C TYR A 9 20.67 18.50 16.89
N ALA A 10 21.94 18.91 16.96
CA ALA A 10 22.93 18.62 15.91
C ALA A 10 23.15 17.11 15.71
N ALA A 11 23.26 16.35 16.80
CA ALA A 11 23.40 14.89 16.74
C ALA A 11 22.18 14.20 16.11
N LEU A 12 20.97 14.71 16.39
CA LEU A 12 19.73 14.22 15.78
C LEU A 12 19.71 14.47 14.27
N CYS A 13 20.07 15.68 13.82
CA CYS A 13 20.15 16.00 12.39
C CYS A 13 21.18 15.14 11.66
N GLN A 14 22.34 14.89 12.28
CA GLN A 14 23.35 14.02 11.70
C GLN A 14 22.85 12.58 11.54
N SER A 15 22.15 12.07 12.56
CA SER A 15 21.55 10.74 12.54
C SER A 15 20.46 10.63 11.47
N ASP A 16 19.59 11.65 11.35
CA ASP A 16 18.56 11.70 10.31
C ASP A 16 19.18 11.67 8.91
N CYS A 17 20.17 12.52 8.64
CA CYS A 17 20.90 12.51 7.35
C CYS A 17 21.54 11.15 7.03
N ALA A 18 22.17 10.49 8.01
CA ALA A 18 22.78 9.18 7.80
C ALA A 18 21.74 8.13 7.39
N VAL A 19 20.60 8.09 8.10
CA VAL A 19 19.51 7.16 7.78
C VAL A 19 18.92 7.46 6.41
N LYS A 20 18.72 8.74 6.03
CA LYS A 20 18.28 9.12 4.69
C LYS A 20 19.21 8.58 3.61
N THR A 21 20.52 8.76 3.78
CA THR A 21 21.52 8.26 2.83
C THR A 21 21.47 6.73 2.71
N TRP A 22 21.36 6.00 3.82
CA TRP A 22 21.24 4.54 3.76
C TRP A 22 19.98 4.09 3.04
N MET A 23 18.84 4.75 3.30
CA MET A 23 17.58 4.44 2.62
C MET A 23 17.68 4.68 1.10
N LEU A 24 18.18 5.83 0.67
CA LEU A 24 18.33 6.13 -0.76
C LEU A 24 19.26 5.14 -1.47
N ASN A 25 20.34 4.72 -0.82
CA ASN A 25 21.29 3.76 -1.40
C ASN A 25 20.79 2.31 -1.37
N SER A 26 19.70 2.01 -0.66
CA SER A 26 19.16 0.65 -0.52
C SER A 26 17.94 0.38 -1.40
N LEU A 27 17.47 1.39 -2.14
CA LEU A 27 16.26 1.32 -2.97
C LEU A 27 16.63 1.36 -4.45
N GLU A 28 15.76 0.81 -5.29
CA GLU A 28 15.86 0.98 -6.73
C GLU A 28 15.78 2.47 -7.10
N PRO A 29 16.54 2.95 -8.11
CA PRO A 29 16.61 4.37 -8.45
C PRO A 29 15.25 5.05 -8.65
N GLU A 30 14.29 4.33 -9.23
CA GLU A 30 12.92 4.78 -9.48
C GLU A 30 12.15 5.02 -8.17
N ILE A 31 12.35 4.16 -7.17
CA ILE A 31 11.74 4.28 -5.84
C ILE A 31 12.44 5.36 -5.01
N ALA A 32 13.78 5.44 -5.10
CA ALA A 32 14.55 6.48 -4.43
C ALA A 32 14.15 7.89 -4.94
N ALA A 33 13.91 8.03 -6.25
CA ALA A 33 13.45 9.27 -6.86
C ALA A 33 12.07 9.71 -6.34
N SER A 34 11.15 8.79 -6.05
CA SER A 34 9.80 9.12 -5.59
C SER A 34 9.75 9.65 -4.15
N ILE A 35 10.79 9.42 -3.35
CA ILE A 35 10.85 9.84 -1.93
C ILE A 35 11.93 10.88 -1.63
N GLY A 36 12.75 11.24 -2.63
CA GLY A 36 13.95 12.09 -2.44
C GLY A 36 13.68 13.51 -1.95
N LEU A 37 12.44 14.01 -2.05
CA LEU A 37 12.02 15.34 -1.60
C LEU A 37 11.59 15.40 -0.12
N ALA A 38 11.51 14.26 0.57
CA ALA A 38 11.11 14.22 1.96
C ALA A 38 12.16 14.90 2.87
N SER A 39 11.68 15.66 3.86
CA SER A 39 12.53 16.50 4.71
C SER A 39 13.30 15.66 5.72
N THR A 40 12.69 14.60 6.24
CA THR A 40 13.29 13.71 7.26
C THR A 40 13.33 12.24 6.83
N ALA A 41 14.20 11.43 7.44
CA ALA A 41 14.19 9.97 7.24
C ALA A 41 12.85 9.35 7.63
N LYS A 42 12.19 9.90 8.66
CA LYS A 42 10.87 9.45 9.10
C LYS A 42 9.81 9.63 8.01
N GLU A 43 9.81 10.79 7.35
CA GLU A 43 8.91 11.06 6.22
C GLU A 43 9.21 10.15 5.03
N MET A 44 10.49 9.93 4.69
CA MET A 44 10.87 8.96 3.67
C MET A 44 10.31 7.57 3.99
N TRP A 45 10.44 7.11 5.24
CA TRP A 45 9.96 5.80 5.67
C TRP A 45 8.44 5.70 5.55
N TYR A 46 7.70 6.73 5.94
CA TYR A 46 6.24 6.74 5.80
C TYR A 46 5.81 6.76 4.34
N ALA A 47 6.47 7.51 3.47
CA ALA A 47 6.16 7.50 2.03
C ALA A 47 6.40 6.11 1.42
N ILE A 48 7.54 5.47 1.71
CA ILE A 48 7.81 4.08 1.26
C ILE A 48 6.72 3.15 1.79
N LYS A 49 6.39 3.27 3.08
CA LYS A 49 5.36 2.44 3.71
C LYS A 49 4.01 2.66 3.03
N GLU A 50 3.61 3.89 2.77
CA GLU A 50 2.33 4.18 2.11
C GLU A 50 2.27 3.59 0.69
N MET A 51 3.33 3.76 -0.10
CA MET A 51 3.38 3.35 -1.49
C MET A 51 3.58 1.83 -1.68
N PHE A 52 4.41 1.22 -0.85
CA PHE A 52 4.91 -0.15 -1.06
C PHE A 52 4.63 -1.12 0.07
N SER A 53 4.07 -0.66 1.21
CA SER A 53 3.63 -1.64 2.21
C SER A 53 2.45 -2.44 1.66
N ASN A 54 2.46 -3.72 1.96
CA ASN A 54 1.29 -4.56 1.77
C ASN A 54 0.32 -4.42 2.96
N ASP A 55 0.28 -3.26 3.64
CA ASP A 55 -0.56 -3.02 4.82
C ASP A 55 -2.04 -3.18 4.44
N GLY A 56 -2.64 -4.26 4.94
CA GLY A 56 -4.00 -4.67 4.59
C GLY A 56 -4.14 -5.26 3.19
N ASN A 57 -3.12 -5.97 2.71
CA ASN A 57 -3.19 -6.93 1.59
C ASN A 57 -3.65 -6.36 0.24
N ASN A 58 -3.28 -5.11 -0.07
CA ASN A 58 -3.70 -4.42 -1.30
C ASN A 58 -3.29 -5.17 -2.58
N SER A 59 -2.09 -5.76 -2.60
CA SER A 59 -1.63 -6.60 -3.72
C SER A 59 -2.54 -7.79 -3.95
N ARG A 60 -3.01 -8.44 -2.87
CA ARG A 60 -3.93 -9.57 -2.95
C ARG A 60 -5.31 -9.11 -3.41
N ILE A 61 -5.84 -8.02 -2.86
CA ILE A 61 -7.10 -7.41 -3.28
C ILE A 61 -7.07 -7.13 -4.79
N PHE A 62 -6.01 -6.48 -5.28
CA PHE A 62 -5.83 -6.21 -6.71
C PHE A 62 -5.75 -7.49 -7.54
N SER A 63 -5.00 -8.52 -7.10
CA SER A 63 -4.94 -9.80 -7.80
C SER A 63 -6.31 -10.48 -7.93
N LEU A 64 -7.18 -10.33 -6.92
CA LEU A 64 -8.54 -10.86 -6.96
C LEU A 64 -9.43 -10.10 -7.96
N PHE A 65 -9.19 -8.80 -8.15
CA PHE A 65 -9.85 -7.99 -9.19
C PHE A 65 -9.42 -8.39 -10.61
N GLN A 66 -8.18 -8.84 -10.78
CA GLN A 66 -7.66 -9.30 -12.07
C GLN A 66 -8.09 -10.72 -12.46
N LEU A 67 -8.68 -11.49 -11.54
CA LEU A 67 -9.14 -12.84 -11.86
C LEU A 67 -10.24 -12.79 -12.94
N ASP A 68 -10.04 -13.52 -14.04
CA ASP A 68 -11.07 -13.71 -15.04
C ASP A 68 -12.22 -14.54 -14.45
N ASN A 69 -13.28 -13.83 -14.07
CA ASN A 69 -14.47 -14.39 -13.44
C ASN A 69 -15.58 -14.67 -14.46
N LYS A 70 -15.26 -14.84 -15.74
CA LYS A 70 -16.23 -15.30 -16.74
C LYS A 70 -16.55 -16.78 -16.53
N GLN A 71 -17.81 -17.17 -16.67
CA GLN A 71 -18.22 -18.57 -16.53
C GLN A 71 -17.46 -19.48 -17.51
N GLY A 72 -17.28 -19.03 -18.75
CA GLY A 72 -16.64 -19.80 -19.81
C GLY A 72 -17.39 -21.12 -20.05
N GLU A 73 -16.64 -22.21 -20.24
CA GLU A 73 -17.19 -23.55 -20.46
C GLU A 73 -17.55 -24.28 -19.15
N ARG A 74 -17.36 -23.64 -17.98
CA ARG A 74 -17.64 -24.27 -16.68
C ARG A 74 -19.14 -24.43 -16.46
N SER A 75 -19.54 -25.54 -15.84
CA SER A 75 -20.91 -25.69 -15.35
C SER A 75 -21.22 -24.67 -14.26
N LEU A 76 -22.47 -24.23 -14.19
CA LEU A 76 -22.92 -23.20 -13.24
C LEU A 76 -22.55 -23.53 -11.78
N PRO A 77 -22.72 -24.78 -11.27
CA PRO A 77 -22.32 -25.10 -9.89
C PRO A 77 -20.81 -24.96 -9.64
N LYS A 78 -19.97 -25.37 -10.62
CA LYS A 78 -18.51 -25.26 -10.51
C LYS A 78 -18.07 -23.80 -10.55
N PHE A 79 -18.67 -23.00 -11.43
CA PHE A 79 -18.42 -21.57 -11.51
C PHE A 79 -18.82 -20.87 -10.20
N PHE A 80 -20.02 -21.12 -9.69
CA PHE A 80 -20.51 -20.50 -8.46
C PHE A 80 -19.64 -20.85 -7.25
N ALA A 81 -19.19 -22.10 -7.12
CA ALA A 81 -18.30 -22.51 -6.04
C ALA A 81 -16.97 -21.73 -6.07
N ALA A 82 -16.35 -21.58 -7.25
CA ALA A 82 -15.12 -20.81 -7.42
C ALA A 82 -15.34 -19.32 -7.11
N TYR A 83 -16.41 -18.72 -7.65
CA TYR A 83 -16.76 -17.32 -7.39
C TYR A 83 -17.02 -17.06 -5.91
N LYS A 84 -17.74 -17.97 -5.23
CA LYS A 84 -18.00 -17.88 -3.79
C LYS A 84 -16.70 -17.94 -2.97
N GLY A 85 -15.70 -18.68 -3.42
CA GLY A 85 -14.36 -18.68 -2.83
C GLY A 85 -13.71 -17.30 -2.86
N ILE A 86 -13.73 -16.64 -4.03
CA ILE A 86 -13.19 -15.29 -4.23
C ILE A 86 -13.91 -14.26 -3.36
N ILE A 87 -15.25 -14.30 -3.32
CA ILE A 87 -16.06 -13.41 -2.48
C ILE A 87 -15.76 -13.61 -0.98
N ASN A 88 -15.59 -14.86 -0.54
CA ASN A 88 -15.23 -15.14 0.85
C ASN A 88 -13.85 -14.60 1.21
N GLU A 89 -12.89 -14.66 0.29
CA GLU A 89 -11.57 -14.07 0.50
C GLU A 89 -11.64 -12.54 0.56
N PHE A 90 -12.35 -11.90 -0.36
CA PHE A 90 -12.60 -10.45 -0.34
C PHE A 90 -13.15 -9.97 1.00
N ARG A 91 -14.15 -10.68 1.55
CA ARG A 91 -14.74 -10.33 2.86
C ARG A 91 -13.75 -10.44 4.03
N LYS A 92 -12.73 -11.30 3.94
CA LYS A 92 -11.67 -11.38 4.95
C LYS A 92 -10.68 -10.24 4.82
N LEU A 93 -10.37 -9.83 3.59
CA LEU A 93 -9.42 -8.75 3.31
C LEU A 93 -10.01 -7.36 3.55
N LEU A 94 -11.33 -7.23 3.39
CA LEU A 94 -12.11 -6.00 3.59
C LEU A 94 -13.30 -6.30 4.52
N PRO A 95 -13.06 -6.54 5.82
CA PRO A 95 -14.11 -6.85 6.76
C PRO A 95 -15.02 -5.63 6.96
N LEU A 96 -16.32 -5.86 7.10
CA LEU A 96 -17.25 -4.80 7.47
C LEU A 96 -16.82 -4.20 8.81
N SER A 97 -16.71 -2.87 8.84
CA SER A 97 -16.35 -2.13 10.04
C SER A 97 -17.42 -1.08 10.34
N THR A 98 -17.67 -0.85 11.63
CA THR A 98 -18.48 0.29 12.09
C THR A 98 -17.64 1.56 12.26
N ASP A 99 -16.32 1.46 12.14
CA ASP A 99 -15.40 2.58 12.19
C ASP A 99 -15.31 3.29 10.82
N LEU A 100 -15.62 4.57 10.80
CA LEU A 100 -15.73 5.37 9.58
C LEU A 100 -14.38 5.50 8.85
N GLU A 101 -13.29 5.69 9.59
CA GLU A 101 -11.95 5.87 8.99
C GLU A 101 -11.43 4.56 8.40
N THR A 102 -11.69 3.43 9.06
CA THR A 102 -11.44 2.10 8.49
C THR A 102 -12.25 1.89 7.21
N GLN A 103 -13.54 2.27 7.22
CA GLN A 103 -14.41 2.09 6.06
C GLN A 103 -14.00 2.96 4.86
N LYS A 104 -13.61 4.23 5.10
CA LYS A 104 -13.06 5.12 4.06
C LYS A 104 -11.81 4.53 3.43
N ARG A 105 -10.87 4.05 4.26
CA ARG A 105 -9.64 3.42 3.78
C ARG A 105 -9.90 2.17 2.93
N GLN A 106 -10.90 1.37 3.28
CA GLN A 106 -11.31 0.22 2.47
C GLN A 106 -11.88 0.66 1.11
N TRP A 107 -12.69 1.72 1.09
CA TRP A 107 -13.21 2.31 -0.15
C TRP A 107 -12.11 2.85 -1.05
N GLU A 108 -11.11 3.54 -0.50
CA GLU A 108 -9.96 4.03 -1.26
C GLU A 108 -9.19 2.87 -1.92
N LYS A 109 -8.97 1.77 -1.19
CA LYS A 109 -8.34 0.56 -1.75
C LYS A 109 -9.13 -0.02 -2.92
N LEU A 110 -10.46 -0.08 -2.80
CA LEU A 110 -11.34 -0.55 -3.88
C LEU A 110 -11.31 0.38 -5.08
N PHE A 111 -11.35 1.70 -4.85
CA PHE A 111 -11.28 2.72 -5.90
C PHE A 111 -9.96 2.63 -6.67
N VAL A 112 -8.83 2.56 -5.96
CA VAL A 112 -7.50 2.41 -6.59
C VAL A 112 -7.42 1.13 -7.39
N CYS A 113 -7.88 -0.01 -6.86
CA CYS A 113 -7.91 -1.26 -7.63
C CYS A 113 -8.77 -1.13 -8.90
N GLY A 114 -9.94 -0.51 -8.79
CA GLY A 114 -10.81 -0.24 -9.94
C GLY A 114 -10.17 0.67 -10.97
N PHE A 115 -9.49 1.75 -10.54
CA PHE A 115 -8.74 2.63 -11.42
C PHE A 115 -7.62 1.87 -12.14
N LEU A 116 -6.81 1.10 -11.40
CA LEU A 116 -5.72 0.31 -11.96
C LEU A 116 -6.22 -0.73 -12.98
N MET A 117 -7.38 -1.37 -12.74
CA MET A 117 -7.98 -2.28 -13.72
C MET A 117 -8.30 -1.61 -15.07
N ASN A 118 -8.59 -0.31 -15.08
CA ASN A 118 -8.88 0.47 -16.29
C ASN A 118 -7.62 1.07 -16.95
N LEU A 119 -6.45 0.97 -16.33
CA LEU A 119 -5.18 1.39 -16.96
C LEU A 119 -4.57 0.30 -17.86
N TYR A 120 -5.02 -0.95 -17.72
CA TYR A 120 -4.56 -2.10 -18.49
C TYR A 120 -5.44 -2.40 -19.71
N GLU A 121 -6.24 -1.43 -20.19
CA GLU A 121 -6.95 -1.48 -21.48
C GLU A 121 -6.15 -0.82 -22.60
#